data_AF-A0A970HV72-F1
#
_entry.id   AF-A0A970HV72-F1
#
_cell.length_a   1.000
_cell.length_b   1.000
_cell.length_c   1.000
_cell.angle_alpha   90.00
_cell.angle_beta   90.00
_cell.angle_gamma   90.00
#
_symmetry.space_group_name_H-M   'P 1'
#
loop_
_entity.id
_entity.type
_entity.pdbx_description
1 polymer ?
#
loop_
_entity_poly.entity_id
_entity_poly.type
_entity_poly.pdbx_seq_one_letter_code
_entity_poly.pdbx_strand_id
1 'polypeptide(L)'
;GMAHASPSQKDFSNLPRENYEAFADYVLDVAEHFKSEGLPIKFISPINEPQWDWTGGQEGCHYDANEVVALLKVFIEKIEKRPGLEGVEISAPEGGEWKNETSNICRVMLADETLRSYFKTLDNHSYWTNATAKKSFAEYFKSRYPYLKFRMSEWCEMVNGRDLTIDSALNLAQQIYEDMTILDVVSWQYWIAVSCYDYRDGLIYVDNATHKVSIPKRLWAMGNYSKFIDPGYVRVESKSVAGLSCSTYKGVNEDGEHELVIVFVNKQTKPINVDFSGFDTSAYNRISVNVTDRTRNLEEVFYGKYSADVAVEIPRKSITTVVISSHGV
;
A
#
# COMPACT_ATOMS: atom_id res chain seq x y z
N GLY A 1 26.90 -8.31 12.06
CA GLY A 1 25.97 -9.43 11.74
C GLY A 1 26.33 -10.03 10.40
N MET A 2 25.68 -11.12 10.04
CA MET A 2 25.67 -11.60 8.65
C MET A 2 24.57 -10.86 7.89
N ALA A 3 24.69 -10.68 6.57
CA ALA A 3 23.67 -9.99 5.77
C ALA A 3 22.35 -10.80 5.68
N HIS A 4 22.42 -12.12 5.80
CA HIS A 4 21.29 -13.04 5.84
C HIS A 4 21.66 -14.29 6.68
N ALA A 5 20.68 -15.09 7.10
CA ALA A 5 20.94 -16.31 7.87
C ALA A 5 21.46 -17.44 6.97
N SER A 6 22.16 -18.43 7.57
CA SER A 6 22.51 -19.67 6.89
C SER A 6 21.28 -20.55 6.68
N PRO A 7 21.15 -21.34 5.59
CA PRO A 7 20.02 -22.24 5.35
C PRO A 7 19.68 -23.21 6.49
N SER A 8 20.63 -23.50 7.39
CA SER A 8 20.43 -24.36 8.55
C SER A 8 19.86 -23.66 9.78
N GLN A 9 19.79 -22.32 9.77
CA GLN A 9 19.38 -21.51 10.91
C GLN A 9 17.93 -21.06 10.71
N LYS A 10 17.03 -21.64 11.50
CA LYS A 10 15.62 -21.26 11.57
C LYS A 10 15.38 -20.41 12.80
N ASP A 11 14.44 -19.48 12.69
CA ASP A 11 14.02 -18.58 13.76
C ASP A 11 15.22 -17.89 14.44
N PHE A 12 16.24 -17.55 13.63
CA PHE A 12 17.53 -17.06 14.13
C PHE A 12 17.77 -15.61 13.71
N SER A 13 17.83 -14.73 14.71
CA SER A 13 18.29 -13.36 14.50
C SER A 13 19.79 -13.30 14.25
N ASN A 14 20.18 -12.90 13.04
CA ASN A 14 21.56 -12.64 12.63
C ASN A 14 22.05 -11.23 13.03
N LEU A 15 21.24 -10.46 13.78
CA LEU A 15 21.63 -9.24 14.48
C LEU A 15 21.65 -9.48 16.01
N PRO A 16 22.83 -9.70 16.62
CA PRO A 16 22.92 -9.87 18.07
C PRO A 16 22.47 -8.62 18.84
N ARG A 17 21.79 -8.80 19.98
CA ARG A 17 21.21 -7.71 20.79
C ARG A 17 22.23 -6.66 21.22
N GLU A 18 23.47 -7.06 21.48
CA GLU A 18 24.57 -6.14 21.83
C GLU A 18 24.91 -5.14 20.71
N ASN A 19 24.46 -5.40 19.47
CA ASN A 19 24.67 -4.53 18.32
C ASN A 19 23.45 -3.65 17.99
N TYR A 20 22.34 -3.72 18.74
CA TYR A 20 21.14 -2.93 18.45
C TYR A 20 21.41 -1.43 18.50
N GLU A 21 22.20 -0.98 19.49
CA GLU A 21 22.62 0.41 19.61
C GLU A 21 23.42 0.87 18.37
N ALA A 22 24.42 0.09 17.97
CA ALA A 22 25.26 0.41 16.82
C ALA A 22 24.49 0.37 15.50
N PHE A 23 23.56 -0.58 15.35
CA PHE A 23 22.70 -0.67 14.17
C PHE A 23 21.75 0.53 14.06
N ALA A 24 21.14 0.92 15.18
CA ALA A 24 20.27 2.08 15.21
C ALA A 24 21.05 3.37 14.92
N ASP A 25 22.26 3.53 15.47
CA ASP A 25 23.10 4.68 15.12
C ASP A 25 23.43 4.72 13.62
N TYR A 26 23.82 3.58 13.04
CA TYR A 26 24.11 3.49 11.61
C TYR A 26 22.93 3.90 10.73
N VAL A 27 21.73 3.34 10.97
CA VAL A 27 20.54 3.64 10.16
C VAL A 27 20.14 5.12 10.30
N LEU A 28 20.22 5.67 11.52
CA LEU A 28 19.87 7.07 11.78
C LEU A 28 20.91 8.03 11.20
N ASP A 29 22.21 7.68 11.20
CA ASP A 29 23.27 8.46 10.54
C ASP A 29 23.03 8.57 9.03
N VAL A 30 22.62 7.47 8.39
CA VAL A 30 22.26 7.46 6.96
C VAL A 30 21.06 8.37 6.69
N ALA A 31 20.03 8.30 7.54
CA ALA A 31 18.86 9.15 7.41
C ALA A 31 19.19 10.64 7.61
N GLU A 32 20.04 10.98 8.57
CA GLU A 32 20.51 12.35 8.81
C GLU A 32 21.32 12.86 7.62
N HIS A 33 22.19 12.03 7.06
CA HIS A 33 22.96 12.39 5.86
C HIS A 33 22.02 12.78 4.72
N PHE A 34 21.09 11.91 4.32
CA PHE A 34 20.19 12.20 3.19
C PHE A 34 19.24 13.37 3.47
N LYS A 35 18.78 13.53 4.71
CA LYS A 35 17.99 14.71 5.09
C LYS A 35 18.81 15.99 5.03
N SER A 36 20.10 15.95 5.40
CA SER A 36 21.02 17.09 5.26
C SER A 36 21.30 17.48 3.81
N GLU A 37 21.21 16.51 2.88
CA GLU A 37 21.25 16.76 1.43
C GLU A 37 19.94 17.31 0.87
N GLY A 38 18.92 17.51 1.71
CA GLY A 38 17.62 18.07 1.34
C GLY A 38 16.59 17.03 0.88
N LEU A 39 16.86 15.73 1.03
CA LEU A 39 15.85 14.71 0.75
C LEU A 39 14.78 14.68 1.85
N PRO A 40 13.48 14.61 1.50
CA PRO A 40 12.38 14.70 2.45
C PRO A 40 12.13 13.35 3.13
N ILE A 41 13.10 12.84 3.87
CA ILE A 41 12.94 11.61 4.67
C ILE A 41 11.86 11.86 5.72
N LYS A 42 10.81 11.03 5.71
CA LYS A 42 9.68 11.10 6.66
C LYS A 42 9.56 9.86 7.54
N PHE A 43 10.02 8.71 7.04
CA PHE A 43 9.89 7.43 7.72
C PHE A 43 11.21 6.66 7.64
N ILE A 44 11.50 5.90 8.70
CA ILE A 44 12.61 4.95 8.76
C ILE A 44 12.04 3.61 9.21
N SER A 45 12.22 2.57 8.40
CA SER A 45 11.94 1.21 8.79
C SER A 45 13.26 0.47 9.09
N PRO A 46 13.48 0.00 10.32
CA PRO A 46 14.68 -0.77 10.66
C PRO A 46 14.52 -2.28 10.51
N ILE A 47 13.31 -2.76 10.21
CA ILE A 47 12.93 -4.17 10.20
C ILE A 47 12.17 -4.45 8.90
N ASN A 48 12.42 -5.59 8.25
CA ASN A 48 11.67 -6.04 7.09
C ASN A 48 11.31 -7.53 7.24
N GLU A 49 10.03 -7.85 7.11
CA GLU A 49 9.43 -9.18 7.28
C GLU A 49 10.09 -10.02 8.38
N PRO A 50 10.03 -9.56 9.66
CA PRO A 50 10.75 -10.17 10.78
C PRO A 50 10.37 -11.63 11.03
N GLN A 51 9.21 -12.07 10.55
CA GLN A 51 8.74 -13.43 10.73
C GLN A 51 9.42 -14.44 9.81
N TRP A 52 10.20 -14.02 8.81
CA TRP A 52 10.90 -14.93 7.90
C TRP A 52 12.32 -15.22 8.34
N ASP A 53 12.82 -16.40 7.98
CA ASP A 53 14.17 -16.87 8.33
C ASP A 53 15.29 -16.17 7.54
N TRP A 54 14.97 -15.55 6.39
CA TRP A 54 15.95 -14.92 5.50
C TRP A 54 17.14 -15.83 5.13
N THR A 55 16.84 -17.06 4.69
CA THR A 55 17.83 -18.10 4.34
C THR A 55 18.13 -18.21 2.84
N GLY A 56 17.38 -17.46 2.01
CA GLY A 56 17.42 -17.54 0.55
C GLY A 56 18.54 -16.74 -0.13
N GLY A 57 19.46 -16.14 0.63
CA GLY A 57 20.53 -15.29 0.11
C GLY A 57 20.17 -13.81 -0.08
N GLN A 58 18.89 -13.45 0.07
CA GLN A 58 18.46 -12.05 0.18
C GLN A 58 18.79 -11.51 1.58
N GLU A 59 19.25 -10.27 1.65
CA GLU A 59 19.53 -9.60 2.92
C GLU A 59 18.26 -9.48 3.78
N GLY A 60 18.40 -9.79 5.06
CA GLY A 60 17.30 -9.74 6.00
C GLY A 60 17.68 -10.35 7.35
N CYS A 61 16.77 -10.21 8.31
CA CYS A 61 16.96 -10.73 9.66
C CYS A 61 15.63 -11.20 10.23
N HIS A 62 15.60 -12.44 10.72
CA HIS A 62 14.51 -12.91 11.55
C HIS A 62 14.52 -12.15 12.88
N TYR A 63 13.35 -11.81 13.40
CA TYR A 63 13.19 -11.31 14.77
C TYR A 63 11.96 -11.95 15.38
N ASP A 64 12.11 -12.53 16.57
CA ASP A 64 10.94 -12.87 17.36
C ASP A 64 10.22 -11.61 17.85
N ALA A 65 8.98 -11.74 18.30
CA ALA A 65 8.17 -10.61 18.73
C ALA A 65 8.80 -9.77 19.87
N ASN A 66 9.57 -10.37 20.78
CA ASN A 66 10.27 -9.64 21.84
C ASN A 66 11.52 -8.95 21.32
N GLU A 67 12.21 -9.54 20.36
CA GLU A 67 13.35 -8.92 19.67
C GLU A 67 12.93 -7.70 18.87
N VAL A 68 11.79 -7.76 18.17
CA VAL A 68 11.17 -6.60 17.53
C VAL A 68 10.93 -5.48 18.54
N VAL A 69 10.30 -5.79 19.69
CA VAL A 69 10.05 -4.79 20.74
C VAL A 69 11.35 -4.18 21.26
N ALA A 70 12.34 -5.01 21.57
CA ALA A 70 13.62 -4.55 22.10
C ALA A 70 14.35 -3.62 21.10
N LEU A 71 14.36 -3.98 19.81
CA LEU A 71 15.01 -3.19 18.79
C LEU A 71 14.30 -1.84 18.57
N LEU A 72 12.97 -1.84 18.46
CA LEU A 72 12.20 -0.62 18.24
C LEU A 72 12.34 0.39 19.39
N LYS A 73 12.49 -0.07 20.64
CA LYS A 73 12.75 0.82 21.78
C LYS A 73 14.09 1.54 21.66
N VAL A 74 15.13 0.86 21.19
CA VAL A 74 16.44 1.48 20.92
C VAL A 74 16.33 2.52 19.81
N PHE A 75 15.61 2.22 18.73
CA PHE A 75 15.38 3.17 17.64
C PHE A 75 14.62 4.42 18.09
N ILE A 76 13.55 4.25 18.87
CA ILE A 76 12.76 5.37 19.43
C ILE A 76 13.62 6.24 20.35
N GLU A 77 14.36 5.64 21.28
CA GLU A 77 15.21 6.39 22.20
C GLU A 77 16.28 7.21 21.45
N LYS A 78 16.86 6.67 20.39
CA LYS A 78 17.91 7.35 19.63
C LYS A 78 17.38 8.42 18.70
N ILE A 79 16.28 8.17 17.97
CA ILE A 79 15.74 9.16 17.04
C ILE A 79 15.27 10.41 17.78
N GLU A 80 14.72 10.26 19.00
CA GLU A 80 14.31 11.39 19.85
C GLU A 80 15.48 12.28 20.30
N LYS A 81 16.72 11.75 20.30
CA LYS A 81 17.93 12.49 20.67
C LYS A 81 18.62 13.16 19.48
N ARG A 82 18.08 13.01 18.25
CA ARG A 82 18.69 13.48 17.01
C ARG A 82 17.87 14.64 16.43
N PRO A 83 18.23 15.92 16.70
CA PRO A 83 17.50 17.06 16.17
C PRO A 83 17.51 17.13 14.64
N GLY A 84 18.52 16.54 13.98
CA GLY A 84 18.55 16.40 12.52
C GLY A 84 17.38 15.58 11.97
N LEU A 85 16.79 14.70 12.78
CA LEU A 85 15.66 13.83 12.42
C LEU A 85 14.32 14.32 12.98
N GLU A 86 14.20 15.58 13.41
CA GLU A 86 12.92 16.13 13.84
C GLU A 86 11.82 15.92 12.77
N GLY A 87 10.69 15.34 13.17
CA GLY A 87 9.57 15.02 12.30
C GLY A 87 9.70 13.72 11.47
N VAL A 88 10.79 12.96 11.63
CA VAL A 88 10.93 11.61 11.04
C VAL A 88 10.37 10.57 12.02
N GLU A 89 9.53 9.67 11.51
CA GLU A 89 8.89 8.62 12.31
C GLU A 89 9.51 7.24 12.03
N ILE A 90 9.52 6.36 13.03
CA ILE A 90 9.83 4.94 12.80
C ILE A 90 8.59 4.25 12.20
N SER A 91 8.80 3.43 11.17
CA SER A 91 7.80 2.52 10.61
C SER A 91 8.07 1.08 11.07
N ALA A 92 7.00 0.35 11.42
CA ALA A 92 7.06 -0.99 11.98
C ALA A 92 5.67 -1.69 11.97
N PRO A 93 5.61 -3.02 12.11
CA PRO A 93 6.74 -3.96 12.17
C PRO A 93 7.23 -4.43 10.80
N GLU A 94 6.59 -3.98 9.72
CA GLU A 94 6.90 -4.37 8.33
C GLU A 94 6.80 -5.88 8.16
N GLY A 95 5.76 -6.48 8.77
CA GLY A 95 5.50 -7.90 8.66
C GLY A 95 4.99 -8.25 7.27
N GLY A 96 5.48 -9.36 6.72
CA GLY A 96 5.19 -9.77 5.35
C GLY A 96 3.73 -10.18 5.04
N GLU A 97 2.85 -10.20 6.04
CA GLU A 97 1.46 -10.67 5.90
C GLU A 97 0.55 -10.11 7.02
N TRP A 98 -0.78 -10.14 6.85
CA TRP A 98 -1.73 -9.67 7.88
C TRP A 98 -2.29 -10.79 8.77
N LYS A 99 -1.49 -11.81 9.08
CA LYS A 99 -1.92 -13.00 9.83
C LYS A 99 -0.76 -13.63 10.63
N ASN A 100 -1.01 -14.78 11.24
CA ASN A 100 -0.01 -15.64 11.89
C ASN A 100 0.98 -14.86 12.79
N GLU A 101 2.28 -15.03 12.54
CA GLU A 101 3.35 -14.46 13.35
C GLU A 101 3.39 -12.94 13.25
N THR A 102 3.13 -12.34 12.08
CA THR A 102 2.97 -10.87 11.99
C THR A 102 1.88 -10.37 12.95
N SER A 103 0.76 -11.10 13.04
CA SER A 103 -0.29 -10.74 13.99
C SER A 103 0.15 -10.93 15.44
N ASN A 104 1.02 -11.89 15.76
CA ASN A 104 1.63 -12.04 17.07
C ASN A 104 2.57 -10.87 17.40
N ILE A 105 3.48 -10.54 16.49
CA ILE A 105 4.41 -9.41 16.60
C ILE A 105 3.64 -8.11 16.86
N CYS A 106 2.60 -7.81 16.06
CA CYS A 106 1.77 -6.62 16.26
C CYS A 106 1.09 -6.60 17.65
N ARG A 107 0.67 -7.75 18.19
CA ARG A 107 0.06 -7.84 19.53
C ARG A 107 1.07 -7.57 20.63
N VAL A 108 2.26 -8.18 20.54
CA VAL A 108 3.33 -8.00 21.53
C VAL A 108 3.84 -6.56 21.50
N MET A 109 3.98 -5.98 20.30
CA MET A 109 4.36 -4.58 20.11
C MET A 109 3.36 -3.63 20.79
N LEU A 110 2.06 -3.81 20.59
CA LEU A 110 1.04 -2.96 21.20
C LEU A 110 0.71 -3.31 22.66
N ALA A 111 1.29 -4.38 23.20
CA ALA A 111 1.24 -4.67 24.63
C ALA A 111 2.31 -3.90 25.42
N ASP A 112 3.45 -3.53 24.80
CA ASP A 112 4.44 -2.63 25.39
C ASP A 112 3.92 -1.18 25.37
N GLU A 113 3.95 -0.52 26.53
CA GLU A 113 3.40 0.83 26.71
C GLU A 113 4.18 1.90 25.95
N THR A 114 5.50 1.75 25.80
CA THR A 114 6.34 2.69 25.05
C THR A 114 5.94 2.65 23.58
N LEU A 115 5.89 1.45 23.00
CA LEU A 115 5.57 1.28 21.58
C LEU A 115 4.11 1.61 21.28
N ARG A 116 3.17 1.17 22.12
CA ARG A 116 1.75 1.54 21.96
C ARG A 116 1.53 3.07 22.00
N SER A 117 2.31 3.79 22.80
CA SER A 117 2.20 5.24 22.88
C SER A 117 2.80 5.93 21.66
N TYR A 118 3.91 5.39 21.14
CA TYR A 118 4.62 5.90 19.97
C TYR A 118 3.85 5.64 18.66
N PHE A 119 3.50 4.39 18.37
CA PHE A 119 2.95 4.01 17.07
C PHE A 119 1.48 4.39 16.92
N LYS A 120 1.18 5.11 15.83
CA LYS A 120 -0.19 5.38 15.35
C LYS A 120 -0.54 4.60 14.09
N THR A 121 0.47 3.97 13.47
CA THR A 121 0.30 3.06 12.33
C THR A 121 0.95 1.72 12.62
N LEU A 122 0.42 0.67 11.99
CA LEU A 122 1.16 -0.57 11.74
C LEU A 122 1.37 -0.70 10.24
N ASP A 123 2.60 -0.91 9.85
CA ASP A 123 3.03 -1.05 8.48
C ASP A 123 3.30 -2.54 8.23
N ASN A 124 2.62 -3.14 7.27
CA ASN A 124 2.78 -4.55 6.90
C ASN A 124 2.58 -4.74 5.40
N HIS A 125 3.04 -5.88 4.90
CA HIS A 125 2.87 -6.31 3.54
C HIS A 125 1.62 -7.17 3.40
N SER A 126 1.20 -7.33 2.16
CA SER A 126 -0.05 -8.00 1.83
C SER A 126 0.11 -9.42 1.27
N TYR A 127 1.30 -10.01 1.40
CA TYR A 127 1.57 -11.33 0.84
C TYR A 127 0.77 -12.43 1.55
N TRP A 128 0.43 -13.48 0.80
CA TRP A 128 -0.22 -14.73 1.24
C TRP A 128 -1.48 -14.59 2.13
N THR A 129 -2.10 -13.41 2.17
CA THR A 129 -3.20 -13.11 3.07
C THR A 129 -4.51 -12.95 2.30
N ASN A 130 -5.51 -13.77 2.63
CA ASN A 130 -6.85 -13.67 2.05
C ASN A 130 -7.74 -12.66 2.80
N ALA A 131 -8.87 -12.28 2.17
CA ALA A 131 -9.85 -11.35 2.71
C ALA A 131 -10.35 -11.70 4.14
N THR A 132 -10.54 -12.99 4.44
CA THR A 132 -11.00 -13.43 5.77
C THR A 132 -9.95 -13.12 6.84
N ALA A 133 -8.68 -13.45 6.58
CA ALA A 133 -7.59 -13.17 7.51
C ALA A 133 -7.39 -11.66 7.71
N LYS A 134 -7.43 -10.87 6.62
CA LYS A 134 -7.41 -9.39 6.68
C LYS A 134 -8.52 -8.85 7.60
N LYS A 135 -9.75 -9.36 7.43
CA LYS A 135 -10.89 -8.96 8.25
C LYS A 135 -10.67 -9.28 9.73
N SER A 136 -10.23 -10.50 10.05
CA SER A 136 -9.93 -10.89 11.43
C SER A 136 -8.83 -10.05 12.06
N PHE A 137 -7.77 -9.71 11.31
CA PHE A 137 -6.73 -8.81 11.76
C PHE A 137 -7.30 -7.41 12.07
N ALA A 138 -8.02 -6.82 11.11
CA ALA A 138 -8.58 -5.49 11.26
C ALA A 138 -9.55 -5.38 12.44
N GLU A 139 -10.47 -6.33 12.58
CA GLU A 139 -11.44 -6.37 13.69
C GLU A 139 -10.74 -6.49 15.06
N TYR A 140 -9.71 -7.33 15.14
CA TYR A 140 -8.95 -7.50 16.39
C TYR A 140 -8.29 -6.20 16.86
N PHE A 141 -7.58 -5.52 15.97
CA PHE A 141 -6.82 -4.32 16.32
C PHE A 141 -7.70 -3.08 16.43
N LYS A 142 -8.67 -2.86 15.52
CA LYS A 142 -9.56 -1.70 15.60
C LYS A 142 -10.47 -1.72 16.82
N SER A 143 -10.88 -2.90 17.30
CA SER A 143 -11.68 -3.02 18.53
C SER A 143 -10.90 -2.67 19.80
N ARG A 144 -9.57 -2.77 19.78
CA ARG A 144 -8.69 -2.50 20.93
C ARG A 144 -7.99 -1.15 20.84
N TYR A 145 -7.68 -0.72 19.63
CA TYR A 145 -6.91 0.48 19.32
C TYR A 145 -7.59 1.23 18.17
N PRO A 146 -8.76 1.88 18.42
CA PRO A 146 -9.55 2.51 17.36
C PRO A 146 -8.85 3.70 16.68
N TYR A 147 -7.81 4.25 17.30
CA TYR A 147 -6.96 5.31 16.73
C TYR A 147 -5.95 4.78 15.71
N LEU A 148 -5.66 3.47 15.74
CA LEU A 148 -4.60 2.85 14.97
C LEU A 148 -4.97 2.79 13.49
N LYS A 149 -4.05 3.22 12.64
CA LYS A 149 -4.16 3.10 11.19
C LYS A 149 -3.25 1.97 10.69
N PHE A 150 -3.52 1.48 9.50
CA PHE A 150 -2.67 0.47 8.85
C PHE A 150 -2.08 1.06 7.57
N ARG A 151 -0.87 0.65 7.22
CA ARG A 151 -0.23 0.99 5.96
C ARG A 151 0.16 -0.31 5.27
N MET A 152 -0.14 -0.39 3.97
CA MET A 152 0.36 -1.47 3.13
C MET A 152 1.66 -0.97 2.48
N SER A 153 2.79 -1.39 3.03
CA SER A 153 4.13 -0.89 2.68
C SER A 153 4.81 -1.67 1.56
N GLU A 154 4.35 -2.88 1.25
CA GLU A 154 4.89 -3.65 0.14
C GLU A 154 3.93 -4.72 -0.39
N TRP A 155 3.78 -4.77 -1.71
CA TRP A 155 3.20 -5.92 -2.38
C TRP A 155 3.58 -5.98 -3.86
N CYS A 156 3.76 -7.20 -4.36
CA CYS A 156 3.67 -7.52 -5.78
C CYS A 156 3.00 -8.90 -5.98
N GLU A 157 2.68 -9.24 -7.23
CA GLU A 157 2.14 -10.56 -7.52
C GLU A 157 3.28 -11.57 -7.54
N MET A 158 3.32 -12.50 -6.58
CA MET A 158 4.40 -13.47 -6.42
C MET A 158 4.33 -14.62 -7.45
N VAL A 159 4.47 -14.29 -8.74
CA VAL A 159 4.34 -15.21 -9.87
C VAL A 159 5.44 -14.95 -10.90
N ASN A 160 6.05 -16.03 -11.41
CA ASN A 160 7.04 -15.97 -12.48
C ASN A 160 6.44 -15.45 -13.80
N GLY A 161 7.27 -14.80 -14.61
CA GLY A 161 6.89 -14.21 -15.88
C GLY A 161 6.37 -12.78 -15.72
N ARG A 162 6.67 -11.86 -16.64
CA ARG A 162 6.30 -10.43 -16.49
C ARG A 162 4.80 -10.08 -16.56
N ASP A 163 3.98 -10.89 -17.24
CA ASP A 163 2.58 -10.61 -17.64
C ASP A 163 2.25 -9.12 -17.85
N LEU A 164 2.32 -8.66 -19.10
CA LEU A 164 2.03 -7.26 -19.46
C LEU A 164 0.53 -6.94 -19.57
N THR A 165 -0.34 -7.94 -19.41
CA THR A 165 -1.76 -7.85 -19.76
C THR A 165 -2.63 -7.35 -18.60
N ILE A 166 -3.92 -7.20 -18.89
CA ILE A 166 -4.93 -6.76 -17.93
C ILE A 166 -5.17 -7.78 -16.81
N ASP A 167 -4.83 -9.06 -16.99
CA ASP A 167 -5.14 -10.10 -16.01
C ASP A 167 -4.35 -9.91 -14.71
N SER A 168 -3.04 -9.70 -14.79
CA SER A 168 -2.23 -9.35 -13.61
C SER A 168 -2.60 -7.99 -13.02
N ALA A 169 -2.98 -7.02 -13.86
CA ALA A 169 -3.44 -5.71 -13.40
C ALA A 169 -4.74 -5.79 -12.57
N LEU A 170 -5.67 -6.68 -12.94
CA LEU A 170 -6.88 -6.95 -12.17
C LEU A 170 -6.58 -7.62 -10.83
N ASN A 171 -5.51 -8.43 -10.73
CA ASN A 171 -5.08 -9.00 -9.45
C ASN A 171 -4.53 -7.91 -8.52
N LEU A 172 -3.69 -7.01 -9.04
CA LEU A 172 -3.20 -5.85 -8.30
C LEU A 172 -4.35 -4.95 -7.84
N ALA A 173 -5.27 -4.57 -8.72
CA ALA A 173 -6.39 -3.70 -8.36
C ALA A 173 -7.33 -4.36 -7.34
N GLN A 174 -7.54 -5.68 -7.43
CA GLN A 174 -8.31 -6.42 -6.41
C GLN A 174 -7.61 -6.37 -5.05
N GLN A 175 -6.29 -6.52 -5.01
CA GLN A 175 -5.50 -6.44 -3.79
C GLN A 175 -5.60 -5.05 -3.15
N ILE A 176 -5.41 -3.97 -3.93
CA ILE A 176 -5.58 -2.58 -3.46
C ILE A 176 -6.98 -2.38 -2.89
N TYR A 177 -8.02 -2.80 -3.63
CA TYR A 177 -9.40 -2.70 -3.18
C TYR A 177 -9.62 -3.41 -1.84
N GLU A 178 -9.15 -4.66 -1.69
CA GLU A 178 -9.33 -5.41 -0.45
C GLU A 178 -8.61 -4.74 0.72
N ASP A 179 -7.38 -4.26 0.52
CA ASP A 179 -6.61 -3.62 1.58
C ASP A 179 -7.25 -2.27 1.98
N MET A 180 -7.71 -1.50 1.01
CA MET A 180 -8.41 -0.23 1.24
C MET A 180 -9.76 -0.43 1.94
N THR A 181 -10.51 -1.50 1.65
CA THR A 181 -11.89 -1.66 2.14
C THR A 181 -12.03 -2.57 3.37
N ILE A 182 -11.15 -3.56 3.52
CA ILE A 182 -11.19 -4.50 4.66
C ILE A 182 -10.27 -4.01 5.77
N LEU A 183 -9.01 -3.74 5.44
CA LEU A 183 -8.02 -3.26 6.42
C LEU A 183 -8.21 -1.77 6.70
N ASP A 184 -8.74 -1.00 5.75
CA ASP A 184 -8.82 0.47 5.82
C ASP A 184 -7.42 1.08 5.90
N VAL A 185 -6.51 0.59 5.04
CA VAL A 185 -5.15 1.12 4.98
C VAL A 185 -5.17 2.58 4.52
N VAL A 186 -4.28 3.39 5.08
CA VAL A 186 -4.18 4.83 4.77
C VAL A 186 -3.08 5.14 3.74
N SER A 187 -2.30 4.13 3.36
CA SER A 187 -1.33 4.18 2.27
C SER A 187 -1.12 2.79 1.68
N TRP A 188 -0.73 2.73 0.41
CA TRP A 188 -0.48 1.49 -0.32
C TRP A 188 0.73 1.67 -1.24
N GLN A 189 1.72 0.79 -1.13
CA GLN A 189 2.99 0.89 -1.85
C GLN A 189 3.27 -0.39 -2.63
N TYR A 190 3.59 -0.26 -3.91
CA TYR A 190 4.00 -1.41 -4.74
C TYR A 190 5.46 -1.74 -4.49
N TRP A 191 5.87 -3.01 -4.67
CA TRP A 191 7.23 -3.45 -4.35
C TRP A 191 8.32 -2.73 -5.18
N ILE A 192 8.41 -3.01 -6.48
CA ILE A 192 9.45 -2.43 -7.34
C ILE A 192 8.81 -1.68 -8.52
N ALA A 193 9.18 -0.41 -8.69
CA ALA A 193 8.70 0.38 -9.82
C ALA A 193 9.31 -0.11 -11.15
N VAL A 194 10.62 -0.36 -11.19
CA VAL A 194 11.36 -0.74 -12.40
C VAL A 194 12.12 -2.05 -12.18
N SER A 195 11.81 -3.09 -12.95
CA SER A 195 12.46 -4.41 -12.85
C SER A 195 13.11 -4.84 -14.16
N CYS A 196 14.21 -5.59 -14.07
CA CYS A 196 14.81 -6.27 -15.20
C CYS A 196 14.55 -7.79 -15.21
N TYR A 197 13.85 -8.31 -14.20
CA TYR A 197 13.64 -9.74 -14.02
C TYR A 197 12.39 -10.23 -14.74
N ASP A 198 12.30 -11.55 -14.97
CA ASP A 198 11.12 -12.21 -15.52
C ASP A 198 10.16 -12.65 -14.41
N TYR A 199 9.61 -11.66 -13.70
CA TYR A 199 8.73 -11.83 -12.54
C TYR A 199 7.67 -10.72 -12.53
N ARG A 200 6.55 -10.85 -11.81
CA ARG A 200 5.49 -9.82 -11.72
C ARG A 200 5.70 -8.80 -10.59
N ASP A 201 6.95 -8.40 -10.42
CA ASP A 201 7.45 -7.42 -9.45
C ASP A 201 7.46 -5.97 -9.95
N GLY A 202 7.50 -5.76 -11.26
CA GLY A 202 7.70 -4.46 -11.89
C GLY A 202 6.42 -3.78 -12.38
N LEU A 203 6.34 -2.45 -12.20
CA LEU A 203 5.41 -1.57 -12.92
C LEU A 203 5.96 -1.16 -14.30
N ILE A 204 7.27 -1.21 -14.48
CA ILE A 204 8.00 -0.94 -15.70
C ILE A 204 9.08 -2.01 -15.83
N TYR A 205 9.22 -2.62 -17.00
CA TYR A 205 10.32 -3.54 -17.28
C TYR A 205 11.35 -2.91 -18.20
N VAL A 206 12.62 -3.10 -17.86
CA VAL A 206 13.76 -2.73 -18.71
C VAL A 206 14.53 -3.99 -19.05
N ASP A 207 14.79 -4.18 -20.33
CA ASP A 207 15.73 -5.19 -20.80
C ASP A 207 17.16 -4.63 -20.78
N ASN A 208 18.04 -5.22 -19.97
CA ASN A 208 19.40 -4.69 -19.77
C ASN A 208 20.28 -4.75 -21.02
N ALA A 209 19.99 -5.64 -21.98
CA ALA A 209 20.80 -5.79 -23.19
C ALA A 209 20.35 -4.86 -24.32
N THR A 210 19.03 -4.71 -24.47
CA THR A 210 18.42 -3.95 -25.57
C THR A 210 17.93 -2.57 -25.17
N HIS A 211 17.90 -2.28 -23.87
CA HIS A 211 17.29 -1.09 -23.26
C HIS A 211 15.80 -0.93 -23.60
N LYS A 212 15.14 -2.01 -24.03
CA LYS A 212 13.72 -1.98 -24.35
C LYS A 212 12.91 -1.80 -23.07
N VAL A 213 12.08 -0.78 -23.05
CA VAL A 213 11.09 -0.54 -22.00
C VAL A 213 9.78 -1.25 -22.34
N SER A 214 9.19 -1.95 -21.37
CA SER A 214 7.87 -2.57 -21.49
C SER A 214 7.00 -2.19 -20.30
N ILE A 215 5.82 -1.64 -20.55
CA ILE A 215 4.93 -1.11 -19.53
C ILE A 215 3.74 -2.08 -19.36
N PRO A 216 3.70 -2.90 -18.30
CA PRO A 216 2.55 -3.74 -17.99
C PRO A 216 1.32 -2.91 -17.63
N LYS A 217 0.12 -3.50 -17.76
CA LYS A 217 -1.14 -2.87 -17.31
C LYS A 217 -1.16 -2.56 -15.80
N ARG A 218 -0.29 -3.18 -14.99
CA ARG A 218 -0.14 -2.90 -13.56
C ARG A 218 0.23 -1.43 -13.26
N LEU A 219 1.03 -0.77 -14.11
CA LEU A 219 1.29 0.67 -13.96
C LEU A 219 0.00 1.48 -14.02
N TRP A 220 -0.85 1.18 -15.00
CA TRP A 220 -2.11 1.88 -15.20
C TRP A 220 -3.14 1.52 -14.12
N ALA A 221 -3.12 0.28 -13.60
CA ALA A 221 -3.89 -0.10 -12.42
C ALA A 221 -3.51 0.72 -11.18
N MET A 222 -2.22 0.92 -10.92
CA MET A 222 -1.78 1.86 -9.88
C MET A 222 -2.24 3.29 -10.19
N GLY A 223 -2.17 3.72 -11.44
CA GLY A 223 -2.62 5.02 -11.91
C GLY A 223 -4.13 5.26 -11.70
N ASN A 224 -4.97 4.23 -11.79
CA ASN A 224 -6.40 4.31 -11.48
C ASN A 224 -6.69 4.75 -10.03
N TYR A 225 -5.74 4.57 -9.12
CA TYR A 225 -5.81 5.10 -7.75
C TYR A 225 -4.96 6.37 -7.61
N SER A 226 -3.65 6.25 -7.82
CA SER A 226 -2.66 7.28 -7.48
C SER A 226 -2.77 8.59 -8.27
N LYS A 227 -3.36 8.58 -9.48
CA LYS A 227 -3.58 9.81 -10.26
C LYS A 227 -4.76 10.65 -9.75
N PHE A 228 -5.70 10.03 -9.06
CA PHE A 228 -7.00 10.63 -8.73
C PHE A 228 -7.26 10.75 -7.24
N ILE A 229 -6.43 10.12 -6.39
CA ILE A 229 -6.62 10.10 -4.94
C ILE A 229 -5.41 10.76 -4.31
N ASP A 230 -5.53 12.06 -4.04
CA ASP A 230 -4.44 12.84 -3.44
C ASP A 230 -4.31 12.61 -1.93
N PRO A 231 -3.12 12.89 -1.35
CA PRO A 231 -2.96 12.93 0.10
C PRO A 231 -4.03 13.82 0.77
N GLY A 232 -4.73 13.26 1.75
CA GLY A 232 -5.83 13.92 2.45
C GLY A 232 -7.23 13.46 2.02
N TYR A 233 -7.34 12.71 0.92
CA TYR A 233 -8.60 12.07 0.55
C TYR A 233 -9.01 11.03 1.61
N VAL A 234 -10.30 10.95 1.88
CA VAL A 234 -10.88 10.05 2.88
C VAL A 234 -11.75 9.02 2.18
N ARG A 235 -11.52 7.74 2.45
CA ARG A 235 -12.40 6.68 1.97
C ARG A 235 -13.77 6.79 2.64
N VAL A 236 -14.83 6.77 1.84
CA VAL A 236 -16.21 6.76 2.31
C VAL A 236 -16.88 5.43 1.94
N GLU A 237 -18.03 5.16 2.54
CA GLU A 237 -18.79 3.96 2.21
C GLU A 237 -19.26 3.99 0.75
N SER A 238 -19.08 2.86 0.05
CA SER A 238 -19.53 2.67 -1.33
C SER A 238 -20.80 1.83 -1.35
N LYS A 239 -21.77 2.19 -2.19
CA LYS A 239 -22.90 1.30 -2.49
C LYS A 239 -22.38 0.06 -3.20
N SER A 240 -22.68 -1.12 -2.67
CA SER A 240 -22.30 -2.39 -3.29
C SER A 240 -22.99 -2.56 -4.65
N VAL A 241 -22.20 -2.87 -5.69
CA VAL A 241 -22.69 -3.21 -7.02
C VAL A 241 -22.32 -4.66 -7.31
N ALA A 242 -23.32 -5.51 -7.57
CA ALA A 242 -23.10 -6.92 -7.79
C ALA A 242 -22.11 -7.17 -8.94
N GLY A 243 -21.07 -7.96 -8.67
CA GLY A 243 -20.04 -8.32 -9.65
C GLY A 243 -18.88 -7.32 -9.78
N LEU A 244 -18.94 -6.17 -9.10
CA LEU A 244 -17.87 -5.18 -9.05
C LEU A 244 -17.28 -5.08 -7.64
N SER A 245 -15.96 -4.91 -7.58
CA SER A 245 -15.31 -4.35 -6.40
C SER A 245 -15.26 -2.83 -6.56
N CYS A 246 -15.69 -2.08 -5.53
CA CYS A 246 -15.89 -0.64 -5.60
C CYS A 246 -15.35 0.04 -4.33
N SER A 247 -14.47 1.03 -4.50
CA SER A 247 -13.99 1.88 -3.42
C SER A 247 -14.17 3.35 -3.78
N THR A 248 -14.74 4.12 -2.85
CA THR A 248 -15.04 5.55 -3.02
C THR A 248 -14.23 6.40 -2.06
N TYR A 249 -13.72 7.52 -2.56
CA TYR A 249 -12.90 8.48 -1.84
C TYR A 249 -13.47 9.88 -2.04
N LYS A 250 -13.49 10.66 -0.97
CA LYS A 250 -13.89 12.06 -0.98
C LYS A 250 -12.70 12.93 -0.66
N GLY A 251 -12.50 13.99 -1.43
CA GLY A 251 -11.36 14.87 -1.26
C GLY A 251 -11.56 16.25 -1.87
N VAL A 252 -10.46 17.00 -1.90
CA VAL A 252 -10.34 18.29 -2.56
C VAL A 252 -9.07 18.20 -3.39
N ASN A 253 -9.18 18.39 -4.71
CA ASN A 253 -8.03 18.33 -5.61
C ASN A 253 -7.15 19.58 -5.49
N GLU A 254 -6.03 19.60 -6.22
CA GLU A 254 -5.08 20.72 -6.21
C GLU A 254 -5.70 22.06 -6.64
N ASP A 255 -6.77 22.04 -7.46
CA ASP A 255 -7.51 23.22 -7.91
C ASP A 255 -8.56 23.70 -6.89
N GLY A 256 -8.69 23.03 -5.75
CA GLY A 256 -9.68 23.36 -4.72
C GLY A 256 -11.09 22.85 -5.01
N GLU A 257 -11.27 22.00 -6.03
CA GLU A 257 -12.56 21.39 -6.35
C GLU A 257 -12.85 20.21 -5.42
N HIS A 258 -14.08 20.12 -4.91
CA HIS A 258 -14.51 18.94 -4.18
C HIS A 258 -14.74 17.77 -5.15
N GLU A 259 -14.22 16.60 -4.79
CA GLU A 259 -14.29 15.40 -5.62
C GLU A 259 -14.84 14.19 -4.87
N LEU A 260 -15.59 13.37 -5.63
CA LEU A 260 -15.84 11.97 -5.32
C LEU A 260 -15.13 11.12 -6.38
N VAL A 261 -14.19 10.31 -5.94
CA VAL A 261 -13.39 9.42 -6.78
C VAL A 261 -13.79 7.99 -6.49
N ILE A 262 -14.22 7.28 -7.52
CA ILE A 262 -14.75 5.92 -7.40
C ILE A 262 -13.95 5.01 -8.31
N VAL A 263 -13.28 4.02 -7.72
CA VAL A 263 -12.53 3.02 -8.48
C VAL A 263 -13.31 1.72 -8.49
N PHE A 264 -13.67 1.27 -9.69
CA PHE A 264 -14.34 0.01 -9.96
C PHE A 264 -13.34 -1.00 -10.53
N VAL A 265 -13.36 -2.22 -10.01
CA VAL A 265 -12.66 -3.38 -10.57
C VAL A 265 -13.68 -4.37 -11.09
N ASN A 266 -13.74 -4.54 -12.42
CA ASN A 266 -14.63 -5.50 -13.07
C ASN A 266 -13.84 -6.72 -13.55
N LYS A 267 -13.86 -7.79 -12.76
CA LYS A 267 -13.25 -9.09 -13.14
C LYS A 267 -14.18 -9.96 -13.99
N GLN A 268 -15.40 -9.52 -14.28
CA GLN A 268 -16.38 -10.27 -15.05
C GLN A 268 -16.03 -10.30 -16.55
N THR A 269 -16.68 -11.21 -17.27
CA THR A 269 -16.57 -11.32 -18.74
C THR A 269 -17.58 -10.44 -19.49
N LYS A 270 -18.42 -9.70 -18.76
CA LYS A 270 -19.45 -8.79 -19.28
C LYS A 270 -19.29 -7.39 -18.68
N PRO A 271 -19.66 -6.33 -19.42
CA PRO A 271 -19.76 -4.99 -18.86
C PRO A 271 -20.89 -4.91 -17.83
N ILE A 272 -20.78 -3.96 -16.91
CA ILE A 272 -21.80 -3.66 -15.89
C ILE A 272 -22.05 -2.15 -15.92
N ASN A 273 -23.32 -1.75 -16.06
CA ASN A 273 -23.70 -0.34 -15.98
C ASN A 273 -23.92 0.06 -14.53
N VAL A 274 -23.39 1.22 -14.15
CA VAL A 274 -23.60 1.86 -12.86
C VAL A 274 -24.25 3.22 -13.05
N ASP A 275 -25.18 3.57 -12.17
CA ASP A 275 -25.74 4.91 -12.06
C ASP A 275 -25.39 5.50 -10.68
N PHE A 276 -25.55 6.81 -10.55
CA PHE A 276 -25.25 7.55 -9.33
C PHE A 276 -26.51 8.10 -8.65
N SER A 277 -27.68 7.51 -8.96
CA SER A 277 -29.00 7.98 -8.53
C SER A 277 -29.28 7.93 -7.01
N GLY A 278 -28.29 7.54 -6.20
CA GLY A 278 -28.37 7.47 -4.73
C GLY A 278 -27.32 8.30 -3.98
N PHE A 279 -26.52 9.10 -4.69
CA PHE A 279 -25.55 9.99 -4.06
C PHE A 279 -26.08 11.42 -4.07
N ASP A 280 -26.02 12.11 -2.92
CA ASP A 280 -26.24 13.56 -2.89
C ASP A 280 -25.10 14.22 -3.65
N THR A 281 -25.42 14.51 -4.90
CA THR A 281 -24.49 15.03 -5.87
C THR A 281 -24.89 16.41 -6.36
N SER A 282 -25.81 17.06 -5.61
CA SER A 282 -26.26 18.43 -5.88
C SER A 282 -25.12 19.44 -5.94
N ALA A 283 -24.02 19.16 -5.24
CA ALA A 283 -22.81 19.97 -5.23
C ALA A 283 -21.85 19.71 -6.41
N TYR A 284 -22.05 18.66 -7.20
CA TYR A 284 -21.14 18.30 -8.30
C TYR A 284 -21.80 18.50 -9.66
N ASN A 285 -21.01 18.92 -10.64
CA ASN A 285 -21.51 19.29 -11.97
C ASN A 285 -20.65 18.76 -13.13
N ARG A 286 -19.53 18.10 -12.82
CA ARG A 286 -18.61 17.48 -13.80
C ARG A 286 -18.36 16.02 -13.46
N ILE A 287 -18.11 15.23 -14.50
CA ILE A 287 -17.71 13.82 -14.39
C ILE A 287 -16.63 13.51 -15.41
N SER A 288 -15.64 12.73 -15.01
CA SER A 288 -14.68 12.07 -15.91
C SER A 288 -14.66 10.57 -15.66
N VAL A 289 -14.42 9.79 -16.70
CA VAL A 289 -14.34 8.32 -16.64
C VAL A 289 -13.06 7.86 -17.31
N ASN A 290 -12.20 7.20 -16.54
CA ASN A 290 -10.87 6.77 -16.95
C ASN A 290 -10.78 5.23 -16.88
N VAL A 291 -10.38 4.59 -17.97
CA VAL A 291 -10.43 3.12 -18.10
C VAL A 291 -9.05 2.53 -18.38
N THR A 292 -8.70 1.51 -17.61
CA THR A 292 -7.63 0.55 -17.91
C THR A 292 -8.26 -0.79 -18.23
N ASP A 293 -8.04 -1.30 -19.44
CA ASP A 293 -8.46 -2.63 -19.86
C ASP A 293 -7.46 -3.23 -20.84
N ARG A 294 -7.85 -4.22 -21.66
CA ARG A 294 -6.98 -4.81 -22.67
C ARG A 294 -6.41 -3.78 -23.65
N THR A 295 -7.20 -2.83 -24.12
CA THR A 295 -6.83 -1.88 -25.18
C THR A 295 -6.48 -0.49 -24.66
N ARG A 296 -6.92 -0.14 -23.46
CA ARG A 296 -6.82 1.20 -22.88
C ARG A 296 -5.88 1.24 -21.68
N ASN A 297 -5.14 2.32 -21.56
CA ASN A 297 -4.12 2.55 -20.53
C ASN A 297 -4.49 3.83 -19.77
N LEU A 298 -5.32 3.71 -18.73
CA LEU A 298 -5.83 4.87 -17.98
C LEU A 298 -6.43 5.95 -18.91
N GLU A 299 -7.15 5.52 -19.94
CA GLU A 299 -7.68 6.42 -20.97
C GLU A 299 -8.95 7.10 -20.49
N GLU A 300 -9.02 8.43 -20.60
CA GLU A 300 -10.26 9.17 -20.38
C GLU A 300 -11.23 8.91 -21.54
N VAL A 301 -12.27 8.13 -21.28
CA VAL A 301 -13.27 7.71 -22.29
C VAL A 301 -14.50 8.61 -22.27
N PHE A 302 -14.66 9.42 -21.22
CA PHE A 302 -15.73 10.39 -21.10
C PHE A 302 -15.31 11.53 -20.19
N TYR A 303 -15.69 12.74 -20.57
CA TYR A 303 -15.60 13.93 -19.76
C TYR A 303 -16.77 14.85 -20.11
N GLY A 304 -17.49 15.35 -19.12
CA GLY A 304 -18.65 16.19 -19.38
C GLY A 304 -19.40 16.63 -18.14
N LYS A 305 -20.62 17.12 -18.37
CA LYS A 305 -21.54 17.50 -17.30
C LYS A 305 -22.04 16.26 -16.58
N TYR A 306 -22.01 16.31 -15.26
CA TYR A 306 -22.60 15.28 -14.42
C TYR A 306 -24.11 15.54 -14.24
N SER A 307 -24.90 14.46 -14.30
CA SER A 307 -26.26 14.40 -13.76
C SER A 307 -26.48 13.03 -13.12
N ALA A 308 -27.43 12.92 -12.19
CA ALA A 308 -27.72 11.67 -11.48
C ALA A 308 -28.17 10.52 -12.40
N ASP A 309 -28.67 10.85 -13.60
CA ASP A 309 -29.12 9.90 -14.62
C ASP A 309 -27.98 9.42 -15.54
N VAL A 310 -26.76 9.94 -15.38
CA VAL A 310 -25.61 9.48 -16.16
C VAL A 310 -25.30 8.03 -15.77
N ALA A 311 -25.59 7.12 -16.69
CA ALA A 311 -25.14 5.74 -16.61
C ALA A 311 -23.70 5.64 -17.13
N VAL A 312 -22.82 5.03 -16.33
CA VAL A 312 -21.44 4.72 -16.72
C VAL A 312 -21.32 3.22 -16.93
N GLU A 313 -20.90 2.81 -18.13
CA GLU A 313 -20.54 1.42 -18.39
C GLU A 313 -19.15 1.14 -17.79
N ILE A 314 -19.07 0.14 -16.92
CA ILE A 314 -17.82 -0.43 -16.44
C ILE A 314 -17.49 -1.64 -17.33
N PRO A 315 -16.51 -1.53 -18.25
CA PRO A 315 -16.22 -2.58 -19.22
C PRO A 315 -15.87 -3.92 -18.57
N ARG A 316 -16.00 -5.03 -19.30
CA ARG A 316 -15.51 -6.33 -18.83
C ARG A 316 -14.00 -6.28 -18.64
N LYS A 317 -13.47 -7.03 -17.67
CA LYS A 317 -12.03 -7.16 -17.42
C LYS A 317 -11.33 -5.78 -17.43
N SER A 318 -11.81 -4.86 -16.59
CA SER A 318 -11.30 -3.50 -16.55
C SER A 318 -11.17 -2.97 -15.12
N ILE A 319 -10.40 -1.89 -15.02
CA ILE A 319 -10.37 -1.01 -13.86
C ILE A 319 -10.84 0.35 -14.38
N THR A 320 -11.86 0.90 -13.74
CA THR A 320 -12.48 2.16 -14.17
C THR A 320 -12.51 3.13 -13.00
N THR A 321 -11.90 4.30 -13.17
CA THR A 321 -11.96 5.39 -12.20
C THR A 321 -12.94 6.45 -12.69
N VAL A 322 -13.95 6.73 -11.89
CA VAL A 322 -14.92 7.80 -12.12
C VAL A 322 -14.61 8.91 -11.13
N VAL A 323 -14.41 10.14 -11.63
CA VAL A 323 -14.26 11.34 -10.80
C VAL A 323 -15.47 12.22 -11.03
N ILE A 324 -16.17 12.56 -9.95
CA ILE A 324 -17.30 13.49 -9.98
C ILE A 324 -16.88 14.72 -9.18
N SER A 325 -16.86 15.90 -9.82
CA SER A 325 -16.29 17.13 -9.24
C SER A 325 -17.24 18.32 -9.28
N SER A 326 -17.05 19.25 -8.33
CA SER A 326 -17.71 20.55 -8.29
C SER A 326 -16.85 21.57 -9.04
N HIS A 327 -17.31 22.11 -10.17
CA HIS A 327 -16.68 23.33 -10.68
C HIS A 327 -17.14 24.52 -9.84
N GLY A 328 -16.19 25.40 -9.47
CA GLY A 328 -16.39 26.55 -8.59
C GLY A 328 -17.74 27.25 -8.78
N VAL A 329 -18.45 27.44 -7.66
CA VAL A 329 -19.64 28.31 -7.57
C VAL A 329 -19.20 29.76 -7.65
#